data_AF-A0A3D9BDJ2-F1
#
_entry.id   AF-A0A3D9BDJ2-F1
#
_cell.length_a   1.000
_cell.length_b   1.000
_cell.length_c   1.000
_cell.angle_alpha   90.00
_cell.angle_beta   90.00
_cell.angle_gamma   90.00
#
_symmetry.space_group_name_H-M   'P 1'
#
loop_
_entity.id
_entity.type
_entity.pdbx_description
1 polymer ?
#
loop_
_entity_poly.entity_id
_entity_poly.type
_entity_poly.pdbx_seq_one_letter_code
_entity_poly.pdbx_strand_id
1 'polypeptide(L)'
;MEFGNATGGNKGIVLPWVTQTSAVTGAVPGTIVFDSRAAEQKVYFAKAATPNSTVVSQWVDLSAGALTPTTAFTPDTNLENNTAKVLVGGNPVTDTTPGVLVLGATDKAMVLPRVASISDIASPSAGMMVFLTGTTTNPINQLAVFNGREWTFWTKP
;
A
#
# COMPACT_ATOMS: atom_id res chain seq x y z
N MET A 1 11.26 -2.88 -3.93
CA MET A 1 10.74 -3.22 -2.58
C MET A 1 11.90 -3.12 -1.61
N GLU A 2 11.91 -2.12 -0.72
CA GLU A 2 12.94 -2.01 0.32
C GLU A 2 12.31 -2.43 1.66
N PHE A 3 12.74 -3.56 2.21
CA PHE A 3 12.25 -4.04 3.50
C PHE A 3 13.12 -3.47 4.63
N GLY A 4 12.50 -2.88 5.65
CA GLY A 4 13.19 -2.54 6.90
C GLY A 4 13.70 -3.79 7.64
N ASN A 5 14.46 -3.62 8.71
CA ASN A 5 14.90 -4.76 9.51
C ASN A 5 13.76 -5.34 10.39
N ALA A 6 13.91 -6.59 10.86
CA ALA A 6 12.88 -7.32 11.61
C ALA A 6 12.50 -6.70 12.98
N THR A 7 13.39 -5.89 13.54
CA THR A 7 13.28 -5.22 14.86
C THR A 7 12.91 -3.74 14.78
N GLY A 8 12.67 -3.21 13.58
CA GLY A 8 12.41 -1.80 13.34
C GLY A 8 13.49 -1.15 12.47
N GLY A 9 13.07 -0.48 11.40
CA GLY A 9 13.96 0.30 10.53
C GLY A 9 13.36 1.65 10.19
N ASN A 10 13.93 2.31 9.18
CA ASN A 10 13.46 3.59 8.65
C ASN A 10 12.93 3.49 7.21
N LYS A 11 12.53 2.28 6.81
CA LYS A 11 12.12 1.94 5.44
C LYS A 11 10.70 1.41 5.41
N GLY A 12 10.01 1.69 4.31
CA GLY A 12 8.65 1.26 4.04
C GLY A 12 8.50 0.69 2.65
N ILE A 13 7.30 0.20 2.35
CA ILE A 13 6.94 -0.22 0.99
C ILE A 13 6.39 1.00 0.25
N VAL A 14 6.92 1.27 -0.95
CA VAL A 14 6.30 2.23 -1.88
C VAL A 14 5.29 1.45 -2.71
N LEU A 15 4.04 1.89 -2.65
CA LEU A 15 2.93 1.28 -3.36
C LEU A 15 3.02 1.54 -4.87
N PRO A 16 2.44 0.68 -5.71
CA PRO A 16 2.26 0.97 -7.14
C PRO A 16 1.46 2.25 -7.33
N TRP A 17 1.97 3.15 -8.17
CA TRP A 17 1.28 4.38 -8.53
C TRP A 17 0.39 4.09 -9.73
N VAL A 18 -0.87 4.52 -9.64
CA VAL A 18 -1.86 4.40 -10.70
C VAL A 18 -2.38 5.79 -11.03
N THR A 19 -2.81 6.03 -12.26
CA THR A 19 -3.41 7.32 -12.61
C THR A 19 -4.68 7.55 -11.82
N GLN A 20 -5.54 6.53 -11.67
CA GLN A 20 -6.71 6.59 -10.80
C GLN A 20 -7.21 5.20 -10.45
N THR A 21 -7.87 5.04 -9.31
CA THR A 21 -8.40 3.74 -8.87
C THR A 21 -9.38 3.10 -9.87
N SER A 22 -10.17 3.90 -10.59
CA SER A 22 -11.08 3.42 -11.64
C SER A 22 -10.38 2.92 -12.91
N ALA A 23 -9.10 3.26 -13.10
CA ALA A 23 -8.27 2.77 -14.21
C ALA A 23 -7.57 1.44 -13.89
N VAL A 24 -7.64 0.96 -12.64
CA VAL A 24 -7.05 -0.32 -12.23
C VAL A 24 -7.97 -1.47 -12.64
N THR A 25 -7.95 -1.80 -13.92
CA THR A 25 -8.75 -2.90 -14.48
C THR A 25 -8.30 -4.23 -13.89
N GLY A 26 -9.24 -5.08 -13.48
CA GLY A 26 -8.93 -6.38 -12.91
C GLY A 26 -8.48 -6.35 -11.45
N ALA A 27 -8.54 -5.20 -10.76
CA ALA A 27 -8.31 -5.16 -9.33
C ALA A 27 -9.22 -6.17 -8.60
N VAL A 28 -8.65 -6.88 -7.63
CA VAL A 28 -9.38 -7.78 -6.74
C VAL A 28 -9.40 -7.21 -5.31
N PRO A 29 -10.36 -7.59 -4.46
CA PRO A 29 -10.35 -7.23 -3.05
C PRO A 29 -9.02 -7.59 -2.40
N GLY A 30 -8.44 -6.66 -1.63
CA GLY A 30 -7.07 -6.77 -1.13
C GLY A 30 -6.04 -5.88 -1.85
N THR A 31 -6.38 -5.35 -3.03
CA THR A 31 -5.48 -4.47 -3.80
C THR A 31 -5.22 -3.15 -3.06
N ILE A 32 -3.97 -2.70 -3.00
CA ILE A 32 -3.56 -1.39 -2.45
C ILE A 32 -2.78 -0.62 -3.52
N VAL A 33 -3.14 0.64 -3.75
CA VAL A 33 -2.52 1.52 -4.76
C VAL A 33 -2.35 2.94 -4.24
N PHE A 34 -1.46 3.71 -4.85
CA PHE A 34 -1.40 5.17 -4.72
C PHE A 34 -2.00 5.84 -5.97
N ASP A 35 -3.05 6.64 -5.79
CA ASP A 35 -3.67 7.43 -6.85
C ASP A 35 -2.84 8.71 -7.09
N SER A 36 -2.17 8.76 -8.23
CA SER A 36 -1.20 9.79 -8.59
C SER A 36 -1.80 10.98 -9.35
N ARG A 37 -3.14 11.09 -9.48
CA ARG A 37 -3.76 12.32 -9.99
C ARG A 37 -3.36 13.50 -9.13
N ALA A 38 -3.09 14.63 -9.78
CA ALA A 38 -2.69 15.85 -9.09
C ALA A 38 -3.71 16.33 -8.05
N ALA A 39 -5.00 16.07 -8.27
CA ALA A 39 -6.08 16.43 -7.36
C ALA A 39 -6.34 15.40 -6.25
N GLU A 40 -5.76 14.19 -6.33
CA GLU A 40 -6.00 13.13 -5.35
C GLU A 40 -4.77 12.93 -4.46
N GLN A 41 -3.71 12.33 -4.98
CA GLN A 41 -2.48 12.00 -4.23
C GLN A 41 -2.80 11.25 -2.93
N LYS A 42 -3.43 10.07 -3.02
CA LYS A 42 -3.89 9.30 -1.85
C LYS A 42 -3.68 7.80 -2.03
N VAL A 43 -3.60 7.10 -0.89
CA VAL A 43 -3.55 5.64 -0.88
C VAL A 43 -4.96 5.06 -0.77
N TYR A 44 -5.26 4.06 -1.60
CA TYR A 44 -6.55 3.39 -1.62
C TYR A 44 -6.44 1.87 -1.41
N PHE A 45 -7.44 1.31 -0.73
CA PHE A 45 -7.61 -0.13 -0.52
C PHE A 45 -8.91 -0.63 -1.14
N ALA A 46 -8.82 -1.64 -2.00
CA ALA A 46 -9.97 -2.27 -2.63
C ALA A 46 -10.65 -3.27 -1.67
N LYS A 47 -11.93 -3.04 -1.36
CA LYS A 47 -12.77 -3.92 -0.55
C LYS A 47 -13.83 -4.64 -1.37
N ALA A 48 -14.23 -5.81 -0.86
CA ALA A 48 -15.45 -6.47 -1.26
C ALA A 48 -16.63 -6.11 -0.34
N ALA A 49 -17.84 -6.27 -0.87
CA ALA A 49 -19.08 -6.15 -0.10
C ALA A 49 -19.30 -7.36 0.83
N THR A 50 -18.81 -8.53 0.43
CA THR A 50 -18.96 -9.79 1.15
C THR A 50 -17.61 -10.50 1.33
N PRO A 51 -17.43 -11.29 2.41
CA PRO A 51 -16.23 -12.11 2.58
C PRO A 51 -16.02 -13.06 1.40
N ASN A 52 -14.75 -13.31 1.04
CA ASN A 52 -14.34 -14.21 -0.04
C ASN A 52 -14.83 -13.86 -1.46
N SER A 53 -15.44 -12.68 -1.65
CA SER A 53 -15.75 -12.19 -3.00
C SER A 53 -14.45 -11.84 -3.74
N THR A 54 -14.46 -12.09 -5.04
CA THR A 54 -13.39 -11.73 -5.98
C THR A 54 -13.62 -10.37 -6.64
N VAL A 55 -14.75 -9.71 -6.34
CA VAL A 55 -15.17 -8.45 -6.96
C VAL A 55 -15.00 -7.30 -5.99
N VAL A 56 -14.32 -6.25 -6.44
CA VAL A 56 -14.19 -4.98 -5.72
C VAL A 56 -15.53 -4.24 -5.76
N SER A 57 -16.06 -3.90 -4.58
CA SER A 57 -17.28 -3.09 -4.45
C SER A 57 -16.97 -1.63 -4.10
N GLN A 58 -15.81 -1.36 -3.51
CA GLN A 58 -15.44 -0.03 -3.05
C GLN A 58 -13.92 0.11 -2.96
N TRP A 59 -13.44 1.31 -3.29
CA TRP A 59 -12.11 1.78 -2.89
C TRP A 59 -12.22 2.63 -1.62
N VAL A 60 -11.49 2.25 -0.58
CA VAL A 60 -11.42 2.96 0.70
C VAL A 60 -10.19 3.86 0.69
N ASP A 61 -10.40 5.14 0.95
CA ASP A 61 -9.34 6.13 1.13
C ASP A 61 -8.61 5.88 2.47
N LEU A 62 -7.37 5.38 2.40
CA LEU A 62 -6.49 5.20 3.57
C LEU A 62 -5.77 6.51 3.96
N SER A 63 -5.85 7.53 3.11
CA SER A 63 -5.35 8.89 3.35
C SER A 63 -6.47 9.87 3.73
N ALA A 64 -7.60 9.35 4.23
CA ALA A 64 -8.75 10.17 4.61
C ALA A 64 -8.35 11.29 5.59
N GLY A 65 -8.72 12.53 5.25
CA GLY A 65 -8.40 13.72 6.05
C GLY A 65 -7.05 14.36 5.76
N ALA A 66 -6.14 13.70 5.01
CA ALA A 66 -4.91 14.34 4.55
C ALA A 66 -5.18 15.35 3.43
N LEU A 67 -4.39 16.41 3.45
CA LEU A 67 -4.37 17.39 2.38
C LEU A 67 -3.55 16.87 1.20
N THR A 68 -3.96 17.24 -0.01
CA THR A 68 -3.18 16.99 -1.21
C THR A 68 -1.85 17.79 -1.14
N PRO A 69 -0.71 17.20 -1.58
CA PRO A 69 0.54 17.92 -1.76
C PRO A 69 0.38 19.15 -2.67
N THR A 70 1.12 20.23 -2.39
CA THR A 70 1.10 21.44 -3.23
C THR A 70 1.71 21.21 -4.61
N THR A 71 2.69 20.31 -4.69
CA THR A 71 3.27 19.82 -5.94
C THR A 71 2.95 18.34 -6.04
N ALA A 72 2.25 17.95 -7.10
CA ALA A 72 1.86 16.57 -7.32
C ALA A 72 3.09 15.70 -7.59
N PHE A 73 3.13 14.52 -6.96
CA PHE A 73 4.06 13.48 -7.35
C PHE A 73 3.51 12.77 -8.57
N THR A 74 4.34 12.70 -9.62
CA THR A 74 3.97 12.09 -10.90
C THR A 74 4.80 10.84 -11.13
N PRO A 75 4.19 9.74 -11.61
CA PRO A 75 4.92 8.52 -11.91
C PRO A 75 5.99 8.80 -12.96
N ASP A 76 7.00 7.94 -12.99
CA ASP A 76 8.00 8.01 -14.06
C ASP A 76 7.35 7.78 -15.44
N THR A 77 8.07 8.15 -16.50
CA THR A 77 7.60 7.96 -17.88
C THR A 77 7.87 6.56 -18.41
N ASN A 78 8.21 5.60 -17.55
CA ASN A 78 8.52 4.25 -18.00
C ASN A 78 7.23 3.54 -18.42
N LEU A 79 7.34 2.71 -19.45
CA LEU A 79 6.21 1.90 -19.88
C LEU A 79 5.92 0.83 -18.82
N GLU A 80 4.65 0.72 -18.44
CA GLU A 80 4.17 -0.34 -17.57
C GLU A 80 4.38 -1.70 -18.25
N ASN A 81 4.94 -2.66 -17.51
CA ASN A 81 4.88 -4.07 -17.90
C ASN A 81 3.66 -4.72 -17.23
N ASN A 82 2.55 -4.80 -17.96
CA ASN A 82 1.29 -5.37 -17.48
C ASN A 82 1.35 -6.89 -17.19
N THR A 83 2.45 -7.57 -17.53
CA THR A 83 2.69 -8.98 -17.19
C THR A 83 3.63 -9.17 -16.01
N ALA A 84 4.21 -8.09 -15.48
CA ALA A 84 5.11 -8.17 -14.33
C ALA A 84 4.34 -8.62 -13.08
N LYS A 85 4.77 -9.74 -12.50
CA LYS A 85 4.19 -10.32 -11.28
C LYS A 85 5.28 -10.91 -10.41
N VAL A 86 5.26 -10.53 -9.14
CA VAL A 86 5.98 -11.19 -8.05
C VAL A 86 4.94 -11.94 -7.22
N LEU A 87 4.99 -13.27 -7.27
CA LEU A 87 4.14 -14.14 -6.47
C LEU A 87 4.93 -14.63 -5.25
N VAL A 88 4.47 -14.27 -4.05
CA VAL A 88 5.05 -14.71 -2.78
C VAL A 88 4.16 -15.81 -2.20
N GLY A 89 4.65 -17.04 -2.32
CA GLY A 89 3.88 -18.24 -1.97
C GLY A 89 2.77 -18.54 -2.99
N GLY A 90 2.22 -19.75 -2.94
CA GLY A 90 1.29 -20.24 -3.97
C GLY A 90 2.01 -20.91 -5.15
N ASN A 91 1.24 -21.28 -6.18
CA ASN A 91 1.75 -21.93 -7.39
C ASN A 91 1.62 -20.98 -8.58
N PRO A 92 2.74 -20.55 -9.21
CA PRO A 92 2.70 -19.59 -10.31
C PRO A 92 1.99 -20.10 -11.57
N VAL A 93 1.82 -21.42 -11.72
CA VAL A 93 1.10 -22.02 -12.86
C VAL A 93 -0.41 -21.88 -12.69
N THR A 94 -0.91 -21.92 -11.45
CA THR A 94 -2.36 -21.93 -11.17
C THR A 94 -2.87 -20.63 -10.56
N ASP A 95 -1.99 -19.79 -10.02
CA ASP A 95 -2.37 -18.50 -9.44
C ASP A 95 -2.51 -17.44 -10.54
N THR A 96 -3.76 -17.19 -10.94
CA THR A 96 -4.12 -16.18 -11.93
C THR A 96 -4.47 -14.83 -11.30
N THR A 97 -4.18 -14.62 -10.02
CA THR A 97 -4.49 -13.35 -9.32
C THR A 97 -3.71 -12.21 -9.98
N PRO A 98 -4.38 -11.12 -10.40
CA PRO A 98 -3.69 -9.99 -11.01
C PRO A 98 -2.97 -9.14 -9.95
N GLY A 99 -1.82 -8.58 -10.31
CA GLY A 99 -1.06 -7.66 -9.48
C GLY A 99 0.45 -7.82 -9.61
N VAL A 100 1.19 -6.73 -9.36
CA VAL A 100 2.66 -6.74 -9.41
C VAL A 100 3.28 -7.45 -8.22
N LEU A 101 2.61 -7.43 -7.06
CA LEU A 101 2.97 -8.21 -5.87
C LEU A 101 1.71 -8.93 -5.38
N VAL A 102 1.73 -10.25 -5.44
CA VAL A 102 0.63 -11.12 -5.02
C VAL A 102 1.11 -12.01 -3.88
N LEU A 103 0.37 -12.04 -2.77
CA LEU A 103 0.62 -12.94 -1.65
C LEU A 103 -0.28 -14.18 -1.82
N GLY A 104 0.24 -15.21 -2.50
CA GLY A 104 -0.54 -16.38 -2.89
C GLY A 104 -0.54 -17.53 -1.87
N ALA A 105 0.24 -17.43 -0.80
CA ALA A 105 0.21 -18.42 0.28
C ALA A 105 -1.13 -18.35 1.04
N THR A 106 -1.75 -19.51 1.29
CA THR A 106 -3.01 -19.62 2.03
C THR A 106 -2.82 -19.67 3.54
N ASP A 107 -1.59 -19.87 4.00
CA ASP A 107 -1.19 -20.11 5.39
C ASP A 107 -0.14 -19.13 5.91
N LYS A 108 0.19 -18.08 5.13
CA LYS A 108 1.18 -17.09 5.49
C LYS A 108 0.63 -15.69 5.27
N ALA A 109 1.07 -14.78 6.14
CA ALA A 109 0.85 -13.35 5.97
C ALA A 109 2.19 -12.64 5.81
N MET A 110 2.19 -11.55 5.05
CA MET A 110 3.35 -10.68 4.98
C MET A 110 3.46 -9.89 6.29
N VAL A 111 4.64 -9.91 6.89
CA VAL A 111 5.01 -8.92 7.91
C VAL A 111 5.34 -7.63 7.18
N LEU A 112 4.51 -6.60 7.37
CA LEU A 112 4.77 -5.28 6.79
C LEU A 112 6.07 -4.69 7.36
N PRO A 113 6.75 -3.80 6.62
CA PRO A 113 7.91 -3.07 7.14
C PRO A 113 7.57 -2.37 8.46
N ARG A 114 8.31 -2.72 9.52
CA ARG A 114 8.06 -2.23 10.88
C ARG A 114 8.94 -1.01 11.16
N VAL A 115 8.32 0.02 11.72
CA VAL A 115 8.96 1.28 12.10
C VAL A 115 8.48 1.67 13.50
N ALA A 116 9.37 2.13 14.37
CA ALA A 116 8.98 2.53 15.73
C ALA A 116 8.20 3.85 15.70
N SER A 117 8.70 4.85 14.95
CA SER A 117 8.07 6.14 14.75
C SER A 117 8.21 6.62 13.31
N ILE A 118 7.21 7.32 12.77
CA ILE A 118 7.31 7.99 11.47
C ILE A 118 8.44 9.03 11.41
N SER A 119 8.86 9.56 12.56
CA SER A 119 10.02 10.47 12.66
C SER A 119 11.34 9.80 12.28
N ASP A 120 11.40 8.47 12.32
CA ASP A 120 12.61 7.73 11.95
C ASP A 120 12.83 7.74 10.42
N ILE A 121 11.81 8.12 9.66
CA ILE A 121 11.81 8.19 8.20
C ILE A 121 12.01 9.65 7.77
N ALA A 122 13.27 10.05 7.54
CA ALA A 122 13.61 11.45 7.26
C ALA A 122 13.06 11.98 5.92
N SER A 123 12.83 11.12 4.93
CA SER A 123 12.36 11.52 3.59
C SER A 123 11.44 10.45 3.00
N PRO A 124 10.19 10.33 3.49
CA PRO A 124 9.24 9.36 2.98
C PRO A 124 8.83 9.70 1.53
N SER A 125 8.65 8.66 0.72
CA SER A 125 8.14 8.79 -0.64
C SER A 125 6.61 8.82 -0.64
N ALA A 126 5.99 9.54 -1.57
CA ALA A 126 4.56 9.44 -1.80
C ALA A 126 4.15 7.98 -2.08
N GLY A 127 3.03 7.56 -1.50
CA GLY A 127 2.58 6.17 -1.54
C GLY A 127 3.35 5.22 -0.63
N MET A 128 4.18 5.73 0.29
CA MET A 128 4.85 4.87 1.28
C MET A 128 3.86 4.34 2.32
N MET A 129 4.01 3.08 2.69
CA MET A 129 3.25 2.40 3.73
C MET A 129 4.19 1.69 4.71
N VAL A 130 3.88 1.81 6.00
CA VAL A 130 4.62 1.19 7.11
C VAL A 130 3.66 0.68 8.18
N PHE A 131 4.15 -0.25 9.00
CA PHE A 131 3.48 -0.67 10.22
C PHE A 131 4.20 -0.10 11.44
N LEU A 132 3.51 0.75 12.17
CA LEU A 132 4.04 1.40 13.36
C LEU A 132 3.91 0.50 14.57
N THR A 133 5.05 0.22 15.21
CA THR A 133 5.12 -0.63 16.39
C THR A 133 5.12 0.16 17.68
N GLY A 134 5.61 1.41 17.66
CA GLY A 134 5.85 2.19 18.86
C GLY A 134 7.07 1.66 19.59
N THR A 135 7.17 2.00 20.88
CA THR A 135 8.24 1.49 21.74
C THR A 135 7.78 0.25 22.51
N THR A 136 8.72 -0.45 23.13
CA THR A 136 8.40 -1.58 24.04
C THR A 136 7.55 -1.14 25.24
N THR A 137 7.63 0.13 25.63
CA THR A 137 6.89 0.73 26.75
C THR A 137 5.57 1.37 26.33
N ASN A 138 5.38 1.66 25.04
CA ASN A 138 4.16 2.24 24.48
C ASN A 138 3.92 1.69 23.05
N PRO A 139 3.30 0.51 22.92
CA PRO A 139 3.06 -0.12 21.62
C PRO A 139 1.86 0.52 20.90
N ILE A 140 1.98 0.76 19.58
CA ILE A 140 0.94 1.48 18.80
C ILE A 140 0.28 0.69 17.66
N ASN A 141 0.81 -0.46 17.22
CA ASN A 141 0.20 -1.40 16.24
C ASN A 141 -0.71 -0.75 15.16
N GLN A 142 -0.16 0.17 14.38
CA GLN A 142 -0.94 1.05 13.52
C GLN A 142 -0.42 1.01 12.08
N LEU A 143 -1.30 0.81 11.11
CA LEU A 143 -0.95 1.00 9.71
C LEU A 143 -0.87 2.51 9.42
N ALA A 144 0.24 2.95 8.83
CA ALA A 144 0.44 4.33 8.43
C ALA A 144 0.80 4.44 6.95
N VAL A 145 0.25 5.44 6.27
CA VAL A 145 0.53 5.72 4.86
C VAL A 145 0.90 7.19 4.68
N PHE A 146 1.85 7.46 3.79
CA PHE A 146 2.31 8.82 3.49
C PHE A 146 1.90 9.19 2.06
N ASN A 147 1.24 10.34 1.92
CA ASN A 147 0.68 10.77 0.65
C ASN A 147 1.61 11.72 -0.14
N GLY A 148 2.81 11.99 0.35
CA GLY A 148 3.72 13.00 -0.20
C GLY A 148 3.73 14.31 0.60
N ARG A 149 2.78 14.49 1.52
CA ARG A 149 2.67 15.66 2.39
C ARG A 149 2.48 15.28 3.85
N GLU A 150 1.53 14.40 4.13
CA GLU A 150 1.08 14.04 5.48
C GLU A 150 1.05 12.53 5.64
N TRP A 151 1.32 12.09 6.88
CA TRP A 151 1.06 10.73 7.33
C TRP A 151 -0.38 10.61 7.79
N THR A 152 -1.05 9.55 7.37
CA THR A 152 -2.37 9.15 7.89
C THR A 152 -2.29 7.79 8.55
N PHE A 153 -3.16 7.57 9.52
CA PHE A 153 -3.15 6.39 10.37
C PHE A 153 -4.48 5.68 10.20
N TRP A 154 -4.45 4.47 9.64
CA TRP A 154 -5.68 3.73 9.37
C TRP A 154 -6.18 3.03 10.62
N THR A 155 -7.19 3.61 11.27
CA THR A 155 -7.95 2.94 12.32
C THR A 155 -9.11 2.18 11.69
N LYS A 156 -9.40 0.99 12.21
CA LYS A 156 -10.61 0.27 11.83
C LYS A 156 -11.82 1.13 12.25
N PRO A 157 -12.72 1.51 11.33
CA PRO A 157 -13.96 2.20 11.69
C PRO A 157 -14.90 1.29 12.50
#